data_AF-A0A7X7QF15-F1
#
_entry.id   AF-A0A7X7QF15-F1
#
_cell.length_a   1.000
_cell.length_b   1.000
_cell.length_c   1.000
_cell.angle_alpha   90.00
_cell.angle_beta   90.00
_cell.angle_gamma   90.00
#
_symmetry.space_group_name_H-M   'P 1'
#
loop_
_entity.id
_entity.type
_entity.pdbx_description
1 polymer ?
#
loop_
_entity_poly.entity_id
_entity_poly.type
_entity_poly.pdbx_seq_one_letter_code
_entity_poly.pdbx_strand_id
1 'polypeptide(L)'
;MRGEYKVPGGKLVAVDVEVADGRITRAAVSGDFFLEPDDALEAIDGALLGMPETAGVTQLAHVIESVLADDVVMVGFDAEAVAIAVRRALGHATRWEDHTFEIVHEGPQSPAMHMALDQAQAEAVGAGERGPTLRIWEWGGPAVVIGSFQSLRNEVDAEGAERHGIEVVRRISGGGAMFIEPGNTITYSLTVPVSLVEGLSFERSYS
;
A
#
# COMPACT_ATOMS: atom_id res chain seq x y z
N MET A 1 20.97 11.60 1.76
CA MET A 1 19.50 11.66 1.90
C MET A 1 19.09 10.71 3.01
N ARG A 2 18.05 11.01 3.80
CA ARG A 2 17.68 10.19 4.98
C ARG A 2 16.24 9.71 4.88
N GLY A 3 16.01 8.44 5.17
CA GLY A 3 14.68 7.82 5.24
C GLY A 3 14.51 7.08 6.53
N GLU A 4 13.27 7.03 7.04
CA GLU A 4 12.98 6.38 8.32
C GLU A 4 11.69 5.60 8.24
N TYR A 5 11.64 4.44 8.87
CA TYR A 5 10.50 3.55 8.97
C TYR A 5 10.30 3.06 10.40
N LYS A 6 9.11 3.29 10.95
CA LYS A 6 8.71 2.78 12.26
C LYS A 6 7.97 1.47 12.06
N VAL A 7 8.57 0.36 12.47
CA VAL A 7 7.92 -0.96 12.42
C VAL A 7 6.70 -0.94 13.36
N PRO A 8 5.49 -1.35 12.91
CA PRO A 8 4.31 -1.42 13.78
C PRO A 8 4.58 -2.32 15.00
N GLY A 9 4.41 -1.77 16.20
CA GLY A 9 4.73 -2.47 17.45
C GLY A 9 6.23 -2.75 17.68
N GLY A 10 7.10 -2.27 16.78
CA GLY A 10 8.54 -2.51 16.78
C GLY A 10 9.38 -1.25 16.92
N LYS A 11 10.56 -1.29 16.31
CA LYS A 11 11.61 -0.29 16.41
C LYS A 11 11.63 0.62 15.18
N LEU A 12 12.20 1.80 15.36
CA LEU A 12 12.50 2.77 14.33
C LEU A 12 13.81 2.36 13.64
N VAL A 13 13.74 2.24 12.33
CA VAL A 13 14.89 2.07 11.44
C VAL A 13 15.04 3.35 10.63
N ALA A 14 16.26 3.83 10.49
CA ALA A 14 16.62 4.97 9.69
C ALA A 14 17.82 4.64 8.81
N VAL A 15 17.83 5.13 7.58
CA VAL A 15 18.94 4.90 6.65
C VAL A 15 19.33 6.21 5.99
N ASP A 16 20.62 6.50 6.04
CA ASP A 16 21.25 7.57 5.27
C ASP A 16 21.90 6.98 4.01
N VAL A 17 21.54 7.50 2.85
CA VAL A 17 22.10 7.05 1.56
C VAL A 17 22.65 8.21 0.73
N GLU A 18 23.71 7.94 -0.02
CA GLU A 18 24.21 8.79 -1.11
C GLU A 18 24.16 8.01 -2.42
N VAL A 19 23.86 8.70 -3.51
CA VAL A 19 23.74 8.12 -4.85
C VAL A 19 24.65 8.87 -5.81
N ALA A 20 25.37 8.13 -6.65
CA ALA A 20 26.06 8.64 -7.83
C ALA A 20 25.83 7.68 -9.00
N ASP A 21 25.66 8.23 -10.21
CA ASP A 21 25.43 7.46 -11.43
C ASP A 21 24.28 6.43 -11.31
N GLY A 22 23.21 6.79 -10.61
CA GLY A 22 22.02 5.96 -10.39
C GLY A 22 22.25 4.76 -9.45
N ARG A 23 23.35 4.74 -8.68
CA ARG A 23 23.69 3.67 -7.74
C ARG A 23 24.01 4.21 -6.36
N ILE A 24 23.64 3.43 -5.34
CA ILE A 24 23.97 3.74 -3.94
C ILE A 24 25.49 3.66 -3.75
N THR A 25 26.12 4.77 -3.42
CA THR A 25 27.58 4.86 -3.16
C THR A 25 27.90 4.87 -1.67
N ARG A 26 26.91 5.18 -0.83
CA ARG A 26 26.99 5.13 0.62
C ARG A 26 25.64 4.70 1.18
N ALA A 27 25.65 3.83 2.18
CA ALA A 27 24.51 3.49 3.01
C ALA A 27 24.97 3.44 4.47
N ALA A 28 24.13 3.91 5.38
CA ALA A 28 24.33 3.80 6.82
C ALA A 28 22.99 3.57 7.51
N VAL A 29 22.77 2.36 8.00
CA VAL A 29 21.59 1.96 8.76
C VAL A 29 21.77 2.34 10.23
N SER A 30 20.75 2.93 10.84
CA SER A 30 20.73 3.40 12.23
C SER A 30 19.32 3.30 12.82
N GLY A 31 19.16 3.36 14.13
CA GLY A 31 17.82 3.26 14.74
C GLY A 31 17.82 2.99 16.24
N ASP A 32 16.64 2.66 16.77
CA ASP A 32 16.45 2.22 18.17
C ASP A 32 16.23 0.69 18.30
N PHE A 33 16.71 -0.06 17.30
CA PHE A 33 16.66 -1.52 17.23
C PHE A 33 17.85 -2.19 17.91
N PHE A 34 17.78 -3.52 18.08
CA PHE A 34 18.91 -4.34 18.51
C PHE A 34 19.26 -5.33 17.41
N LEU A 35 20.55 -5.52 17.20
CA LEU A 35 21.14 -6.44 16.25
C LEU A 35 22.26 -7.18 16.99
N GLU A 36 22.27 -8.51 16.91
CA GLU A 36 23.29 -9.36 17.53
C GLU A 36 23.79 -10.38 16.50
N PRO A 37 25.10 -10.47 16.25
CA PRO A 37 26.13 -9.53 16.68
C PRO A 37 25.96 -8.15 16.03
N ASP A 38 26.48 -7.10 16.66
CA ASP A 38 26.33 -5.72 16.19
C ASP A 38 27.12 -5.42 14.91
N ASP A 39 28.21 -6.15 14.67
CA ASP A 39 29.03 -6.10 13.45
C ASP A 39 28.29 -6.53 12.18
N ALA A 40 27.17 -7.26 12.31
CA ALA A 40 26.29 -7.58 11.19
C ALA A 40 25.73 -6.32 10.51
N LEU A 41 25.70 -5.16 11.21
CA LEU A 41 25.29 -3.89 10.64
C LEU A 41 26.20 -3.45 9.48
N GLU A 42 27.51 -3.73 9.56
CA GLU A 42 28.46 -3.41 8.50
C GLU A 42 28.19 -4.25 7.24
N ALA A 43 27.78 -5.51 7.41
CA ALA A 43 27.37 -6.37 6.30
C ALA A 43 26.09 -5.84 5.63
N ILE A 44 25.09 -5.41 6.42
CA ILE A 44 23.87 -4.79 5.91
C ILE A 44 24.18 -3.53 5.10
N ASP A 45 24.99 -2.61 5.66
CA ASP A 45 25.40 -1.38 4.97
C ASP A 45 26.15 -1.69 3.66
N GLY A 46 27.08 -2.65 3.71
CA GLY A 46 27.86 -3.10 2.56
C GLY A 46 27.00 -3.72 1.46
N ALA A 47 25.97 -4.48 1.82
CA ALA A 47 25.07 -5.13 0.86
C ALA A 47 24.25 -4.13 0.03
N LEU A 48 23.99 -2.94 0.58
CA LEU A 48 23.28 -1.87 -0.12
C LEU A 48 24.15 -1.13 -1.15
N LEU A 49 25.49 -1.20 -1.01
CA LEU A 49 26.40 -0.48 -1.92
C LEU A 49 26.35 -1.06 -3.33
N GLY A 50 26.33 -0.16 -4.32
CA GLY A 50 26.27 -0.50 -5.74
C GLY A 50 24.87 -0.89 -6.23
N MET A 51 23.89 -1.07 -5.35
CA MET A 51 22.50 -1.31 -5.74
C MET A 51 21.96 -0.13 -6.56
N PRO A 52 21.17 -0.38 -7.61
CA PRO A 52 20.49 0.69 -8.35
C PRO A 52 19.56 1.48 -7.42
N GLU A 53 19.49 2.80 -7.57
CA GLU A 53 18.53 3.63 -6.81
C GLU A 53 17.06 3.23 -7.07
N THR A 54 16.80 2.61 -8.23
CA THR A 54 15.50 2.09 -8.63
C THR A 54 15.16 0.73 -8.03
N ALA A 55 16.05 0.10 -7.26
CA ALA A 55 15.79 -1.19 -6.63
C ALA A 55 14.58 -1.11 -5.70
N GLY A 56 13.66 -2.09 -5.82
CA GLY A 56 12.45 -2.19 -4.99
C GLY A 56 12.71 -2.84 -3.64
N VAL A 57 11.73 -2.77 -2.73
CA VAL A 57 11.85 -3.29 -1.35
C VAL A 57 12.22 -4.76 -1.32
N THR A 58 11.56 -5.61 -2.11
CA THR A 58 11.86 -7.05 -2.16
C THR A 58 13.30 -7.34 -2.59
N GLN A 59 13.83 -6.59 -3.56
CA GLN A 59 15.19 -6.79 -4.05
C GLN A 59 16.22 -6.36 -3.00
N LEU A 60 15.99 -5.22 -2.34
CA LEU A 60 16.84 -4.71 -1.27
C LEU A 60 16.83 -5.65 -0.05
N ALA A 61 15.64 -6.08 0.38
CA ALA A 61 15.49 -7.02 1.50
C ALA A 61 16.21 -8.34 1.22
N HIS A 62 16.06 -8.89 0.01
CA HIS A 62 16.74 -10.13 -0.37
C HIS A 62 18.27 -10.01 -0.35
N VAL A 63 18.82 -8.88 -0.83
CA VAL A 63 20.27 -8.65 -0.81
C VAL A 63 20.79 -8.52 0.61
N ILE A 64 20.03 -7.86 1.51
CA ILE A 64 20.35 -7.81 2.94
C ILE A 64 20.32 -9.22 3.55
N GLU A 65 19.25 -9.98 3.36
CA GLU A 65 19.14 -11.36 3.88
C GLU A 65 20.27 -12.26 3.38
N SER A 66 20.74 -12.07 2.14
CA SER A 66 21.78 -12.90 1.55
C SER A 66 23.17 -12.74 2.19
N VAL A 67 23.40 -11.67 2.95
CA VAL A 67 24.67 -11.42 3.63
C VAL A 67 24.62 -11.69 5.14
N LEU A 68 23.43 -11.96 5.69
CA LEU A 68 23.26 -12.28 7.11
C LEU A 68 23.65 -13.73 7.39
N ALA A 69 24.43 -13.94 8.44
CA ALA A 69 24.72 -15.27 8.95
C ALA A 69 23.52 -15.84 9.73
N ASP A 70 23.45 -17.16 9.86
CA ASP A 70 22.34 -17.87 10.51
C ASP A 70 22.18 -17.53 12.01
N ASP A 71 23.22 -17.02 12.66
CA ASP A 71 23.24 -16.61 14.07
C ASP A 71 22.86 -15.14 14.28
N VAL A 72 22.63 -14.37 13.22
CA VAL A 72 22.21 -12.97 13.32
C VAL A 72 20.77 -12.87 13.81
N VAL A 73 20.58 -12.12 14.89
CA VAL A 73 19.26 -11.84 15.48
C VAL A 73 18.92 -10.37 15.33
N MET A 74 17.83 -10.10 14.62
CA MET A 74 17.25 -8.76 14.46
C MET A 74 16.05 -8.61 15.40
N VAL A 75 16.11 -7.67 16.35
CA VAL A 75 15.03 -7.47 17.34
C VAL A 75 14.30 -6.17 17.10
N GLY A 76 13.02 -6.30 16.75
CA GLY A 76 12.12 -5.18 16.52
C GLY A 76 12.25 -4.54 15.14
N PHE A 77 13.01 -5.15 14.24
CA PHE A 77 13.10 -4.83 12.83
C PHE A 77 13.51 -6.06 12.01
N ASP A 78 13.42 -5.97 10.69
CA ASP A 78 13.79 -6.99 9.72
C ASP A 78 14.44 -6.34 8.46
N ALA A 79 14.90 -7.17 7.52
CA ALA A 79 15.49 -6.69 6.27
C ALA A 79 14.52 -5.84 5.44
N GLU A 80 13.22 -6.15 5.51
CA GLU A 80 12.15 -5.38 4.86
C GLU A 80 12.07 -3.96 5.42
N ALA A 81 12.15 -3.79 6.74
CA ALA A 81 12.16 -2.48 7.41
C ALA A 81 13.34 -1.60 6.94
N VAL A 82 14.53 -2.18 6.79
CA VAL A 82 15.71 -1.48 6.25
C VAL A 82 15.47 -1.08 4.79
N ALA A 83 14.96 -2.00 3.97
CA ALA A 83 14.66 -1.75 2.56
C ALA A 83 13.60 -0.63 2.36
N ILE A 84 12.56 -0.59 3.20
CA ILE A 84 11.57 0.51 3.21
C ILE A 84 12.24 1.83 3.56
N ALA A 85 13.09 1.85 4.59
CA ALA A 85 13.81 3.06 4.98
C ALA A 85 14.77 3.55 3.87
N VAL A 86 15.42 2.65 3.12
CA VAL A 86 16.20 3.00 1.91
C VAL A 86 15.32 3.63 0.84
N ARG A 87 14.16 3.03 0.49
CA ARG A 87 13.23 3.61 -0.50
C ARG A 87 12.74 4.99 -0.09
N ARG A 88 12.47 5.19 1.20
CA ARG A 88 12.13 6.51 1.76
C ARG A 88 13.29 7.49 1.63
N ALA A 89 14.52 7.05 1.89
CA ALA A 89 15.71 7.89 1.79
C ALA A 89 15.95 8.36 0.34
N LEU A 90 15.62 7.51 -0.64
CA LEU A 90 15.71 7.81 -2.07
C LEU A 90 14.51 8.63 -2.60
N GLY A 91 13.55 9.00 -1.75
CA GLY A 91 12.37 9.78 -2.15
C GLY A 91 11.34 8.98 -2.95
N HIS A 92 11.42 7.65 -2.94
CA HIS A 92 10.48 6.79 -3.65
C HIS A 92 9.25 6.43 -2.82
N ALA A 93 9.42 6.29 -1.50
CA ALA A 93 8.32 6.08 -0.57
C ALA A 93 7.98 7.38 0.18
N THR A 94 6.70 7.75 0.21
CA THR A 94 6.19 9.00 0.80
C THR A 94 5.46 8.75 2.13
N ARG A 95 5.33 9.77 2.97
CA ARG A 95 4.59 9.74 4.24
C ARG A 95 3.22 10.40 4.07
N TRP A 96 2.30 10.14 5.02
CA TRP A 96 0.97 10.77 5.02
C TRP A 96 1.06 12.30 5.04
N GLU A 97 2.03 12.86 5.76
CA GLU A 97 2.22 14.31 5.90
C GLU A 97 2.81 14.96 4.64
N ASP A 98 3.35 14.17 3.71
CA ASP A 98 3.90 14.67 2.44
C ASP A 98 2.79 14.96 1.41
N HIS A 99 1.55 14.57 1.71
CA HIS A 99 0.42 14.67 0.79
C HIS A 99 -0.67 15.61 1.29
N THR A 100 -1.27 16.33 0.34
CA THR A 100 -2.55 17.02 0.57
C THR A 100 -3.67 16.17 0.01
N PHE A 101 -4.57 15.72 0.88
CA PHE A 101 -5.71 14.89 0.48
C PHE A 101 -6.86 15.75 -0.03
N GLU A 102 -7.45 15.35 -1.16
CA GLU A 102 -8.74 15.86 -1.59
C GLU A 102 -9.86 15.08 -0.90
N ILE A 103 -10.79 15.79 -0.27
CA ILE A 103 -12.01 15.19 0.29
C ILE A 103 -13.13 15.43 -0.71
N VAL A 104 -13.67 14.35 -1.25
CA VAL A 104 -14.80 14.39 -2.18
C VAL A 104 -16.02 13.85 -1.44
N HIS A 105 -17.02 14.71 -1.23
CA HIS A 105 -18.33 14.32 -0.76
C HIS A 105 -19.37 14.83 -1.74
N GLU A 106 -19.90 13.91 -2.55
CA GLU A 106 -20.94 14.17 -3.53
C GLU A 106 -22.24 13.52 -3.08
N GLY A 107 -23.37 13.96 -3.66
CA GLY A 107 -24.65 13.31 -3.42
C GLY A 107 -24.69 11.87 -3.96
N PRO A 108 -25.72 11.10 -3.59
CA PRO A 108 -25.82 9.69 -3.97
C PRO A 108 -25.73 9.47 -5.49
N GLN A 109 -24.95 8.47 -5.93
CA GLN A 109 -24.86 8.09 -7.34
C GLN A 109 -25.40 6.68 -7.57
N SER A 110 -25.63 6.32 -8.84
CA SER A 110 -26.04 4.94 -9.15
C SER A 110 -24.94 3.94 -8.76
N PRO A 111 -25.32 2.70 -8.39
CA PRO A 111 -24.37 1.62 -8.12
C PRO A 111 -23.29 1.48 -9.21
N ALA A 112 -23.67 1.45 -10.49
CA ALA A 112 -22.71 1.37 -11.59
C ALA A 112 -21.76 2.58 -11.66
N MET A 113 -22.25 3.80 -11.38
CA MET A 113 -21.41 4.99 -11.39
C MET A 113 -20.36 4.93 -10.28
N HIS A 114 -20.70 4.45 -9.09
CA HIS A 114 -19.72 4.29 -8.02
C HIS A 114 -18.61 3.30 -8.39
N MET A 115 -18.93 2.20 -9.07
CA MET A 115 -17.92 1.25 -9.55
C MET A 115 -16.97 1.91 -10.56
N ALA A 116 -17.53 2.71 -11.48
CA ALA A 116 -16.73 3.43 -12.47
C ALA A 116 -15.82 4.50 -11.81
N LEU A 117 -16.35 5.25 -10.84
CA LEU A 117 -15.60 6.28 -10.11
C LEU A 117 -14.46 5.69 -9.28
N ASP A 118 -14.67 4.56 -8.59
CA ASP A 118 -13.61 3.88 -7.85
C ASP A 118 -12.46 3.45 -8.79
N GLN A 119 -12.79 2.92 -9.97
CA GLN A 119 -11.79 2.55 -10.96
C GLN A 119 -11.03 3.75 -11.51
N ALA A 120 -11.76 4.75 -12.01
CA ALA A 120 -11.15 5.93 -12.61
C ALA A 120 -10.26 6.69 -11.61
N GLN A 121 -10.68 6.79 -10.34
CA GLN A 121 -9.86 7.42 -9.30
C GLN A 121 -8.62 6.60 -8.98
N ALA A 122 -8.74 5.27 -8.83
CA ALA A 122 -7.59 4.41 -8.58
C ALA A 122 -6.54 4.48 -9.70
N GLU A 123 -6.99 4.46 -10.95
CA GLU A 123 -6.13 4.57 -12.13
C GLU A 123 -5.46 5.96 -12.21
N ALA A 124 -6.22 7.04 -12.02
CA ALA A 124 -5.68 8.41 -12.09
C ALA A 124 -4.66 8.70 -10.98
N VAL A 125 -4.91 8.23 -9.75
CA VAL A 125 -3.95 8.38 -8.64
C VAL A 125 -2.72 7.50 -8.86
N GLY A 126 -2.90 6.28 -9.35
CA GLY A 126 -1.79 5.38 -9.71
C GLY A 126 -0.92 5.94 -10.84
N ALA A 127 -1.51 6.66 -11.79
CA ALA A 127 -0.80 7.34 -12.88
C ALA A 127 -0.19 8.69 -12.47
N GLY A 128 -0.48 9.20 -11.27
CA GLY A 128 -0.04 10.51 -10.80
C GLY A 128 -0.76 11.70 -11.45
N GLU A 129 -1.88 11.47 -12.14
CA GLU A 129 -2.72 12.50 -12.75
C GLU A 129 -3.62 13.20 -11.71
N ARG A 130 -3.83 12.55 -10.56
CA ARG A 130 -4.61 13.05 -9.44
C ARG A 130 -3.88 12.77 -8.12
N GLY A 131 -4.03 13.69 -7.15
CA GLY A 131 -3.52 13.50 -5.79
C GLY A 131 -4.33 12.48 -4.97
N PRO A 132 -3.83 12.07 -3.80
CA PRO A 132 -4.57 11.18 -2.91
C PRO A 132 -5.96 11.75 -2.57
N THR A 133 -6.97 10.88 -2.58
CA THR A 133 -8.38 11.27 -2.45
C THR A 133 -9.09 10.40 -1.42
N LEU A 134 -9.82 11.03 -0.51
CA LEU A 134 -10.82 10.38 0.33
C LEU A 134 -12.21 10.72 -0.22
N ARG A 135 -12.91 9.72 -0.75
CA ARG A 135 -14.31 9.87 -1.16
C ARG A 135 -15.24 9.31 -0.08
N ILE A 136 -16.20 10.10 0.37
CA ILE A 136 -17.31 9.66 1.22
C ILE A 136 -18.57 9.76 0.38
N TRP A 137 -19.34 8.67 0.28
CA TRP A 137 -20.43 8.59 -0.68
C TRP A 137 -21.55 7.63 -0.25
N GLU A 138 -22.76 7.94 -0.69
CA GLU A 138 -23.97 7.18 -0.42
C GLU A 138 -24.53 6.53 -1.71
N TRP A 139 -25.24 5.42 -1.54
CA TRP A 139 -25.81 4.67 -2.66
C TRP A 139 -27.14 5.28 -3.13
N GLY A 140 -27.27 5.54 -4.43
CA GLY A 140 -28.49 6.04 -5.06
C GLY A 140 -29.57 4.98 -5.29
N GLY A 141 -29.27 3.70 -5.05
CA GLY A 141 -30.21 2.58 -5.21
C GLY A 141 -29.72 1.29 -4.56
N PRO A 142 -30.62 0.31 -4.32
CA PRO A 142 -30.25 -0.99 -3.76
C PRO A 142 -29.40 -1.79 -4.74
N ALA A 143 -28.39 -2.48 -4.22
CA ALA A 143 -27.44 -3.20 -5.06
C ALA A 143 -26.94 -4.50 -4.46
N VAL A 144 -26.57 -5.45 -5.34
CA VAL A 144 -25.62 -6.51 -5.01
C VAL A 144 -24.30 -6.20 -5.71
N VAL A 145 -23.23 -6.09 -4.93
CA VAL A 145 -21.88 -5.82 -5.43
C VAL A 145 -21.06 -7.09 -5.34
N ILE A 146 -20.71 -7.67 -6.49
CA ILE A 146 -19.82 -8.85 -6.55
C ILE A 146 -18.37 -8.43 -6.79
N GLY A 147 -17.43 -9.20 -6.24
CA GLY A 147 -15.99 -9.02 -6.46
C GLY A 147 -15.57 -9.36 -7.90
N SER A 148 -14.41 -8.85 -8.30
CA SER A 148 -13.87 -9.00 -9.67
C SER A 148 -13.81 -10.46 -10.14
N PHE A 149 -13.46 -11.40 -9.26
CA PHE A 149 -13.32 -12.83 -9.58
C PHE A 149 -14.55 -13.70 -9.25
N GLN A 150 -15.64 -13.12 -8.74
CA GLN A 150 -16.82 -13.90 -8.33
C GLN A 150 -17.73 -14.30 -9.50
N SER A 151 -18.31 -15.50 -9.41
CA SER A 151 -19.28 -16.01 -10.38
C SER A 151 -20.67 -15.41 -10.12
N LEU A 152 -21.18 -14.60 -11.05
CA LEU A 152 -22.50 -13.98 -10.94
C LEU A 152 -23.60 -15.00 -10.61
N ARG A 153 -23.61 -16.13 -11.33
CA ARG A 153 -24.63 -17.18 -11.18
C ARG A 153 -24.60 -17.86 -9.81
N ASN A 154 -23.44 -17.92 -9.17
CA ASN A 154 -23.29 -18.59 -7.87
C ASN A 154 -23.59 -17.66 -6.71
N GLU A 155 -23.39 -16.34 -6.89
CA GLU A 155 -23.55 -15.35 -5.83
C GLU A 155 -24.93 -14.70 -5.82
N VAL A 156 -25.63 -14.66 -6.96
CA VAL A 156 -26.84 -13.84 -7.12
C VAL A 156 -28.02 -14.65 -7.68
N ASP A 157 -29.13 -14.60 -6.96
CA ASP A 157 -30.45 -14.94 -7.49
C ASP A 157 -30.93 -13.83 -8.44
N ALA A 158 -30.80 -14.07 -9.75
CA ALA A 158 -31.14 -13.09 -10.77
C ALA A 158 -32.64 -12.74 -10.80
N GLU A 159 -33.51 -13.75 -10.59
CA GLU A 159 -34.96 -13.52 -10.53
C GLU A 159 -35.33 -12.71 -9.28
N GLY A 160 -34.65 -12.99 -8.16
CA GLY A 160 -34.78 -12.23 -6.92
C GLY A 160 -34.33 -10.78 -7.08
N ALA A 161 -33.19 -10.55 -7.72
CA ALA A 161 -32.66 -9.21 -7.97
C ALA A 161 -33.62 -8.39 -8.85
N GLU A 162 -34.12 -8.97 -9.95
CA GLU A 162 -35.07 -8.32 -10.85
C GLU A 162 -36.39 -8.00 -10.13
N ARG A 163 -36.97 -8.98 -9.43
CA ARG A 163 -38.24 -8.83 -8.71
C ARG A 163 -38.20 -7.71 -7.68
N HIS A 164 -37.05 -7.49 -7.04
CA HIS A 164 -36.88 -6.49 -5.98
C HIS A 164 -36.22 -5.19 -6.47
N GLY A 165 -35.97 -5.05 -7.76
CA GLY A 165 -35.34 -3.85 -8.34
C GLY A 165 -33.91 -3.61 -7.84
N ILE A 166 -33.17 -4.68 -7.55
CA ILE A 166 -31.80 -4.63 -7.06
C ILE A 166 -30.85 -4.61 -8.25
N GLU A 167 -30.01 -3.59 -8.34
CA GLU A 167 -28.98 -3.51 -9.38
C GLU A 167 -27.81 -4.45 -9.03
N VAL A 168 -27.35 -5.25 -10.00
CA VAL A 168 -26.20 -6.13 -9.79
C VAL A 168 -24.98 -5.52 -10.47
N VAL A 169 -23.98 -5.17 -9.68
CA VAL A 169 -22.75 -4.52 -10.16
C VAL A 169 -21.51 -5.30 -9.74
N ARG A 170 -20.41 -5.10 -10.50
CA ARG A 170 -19.11 -5.73 -10.22
C ARG A 170 -18.08 -4.65 -9.93
N ARG A 171 -17.38 -4.78 -8.80
CA ARG A 171 -16.28 -3.88 -8.44
C ARG A 171 -14.95 -4.38 -9.00
N ILE A 172 -13.99 -3.47 -9.15
CA ILE A 172 -12.63 -3.78 -9.64
C ILE A 172 -11.82 -4.62 -8.66
N SER A 173 -12.14 -4.54 -7.37
CA SER A 173 -11.43 -5.25 -6.29
C SER A 173 -12.00 -6.65 -6.07
N GLY A 174 -11.19 -7.50 -5.42
CA GLY A 174 -11.60 -8.82 -4.97
C GLY A 174 -12.51 -8.79 -3.73
N GLY A 175 -12.65 -9.94 -3.07
CA GLY A 175 -13.48 -10.12 -1.87
C GLY A 175 -14.87 -10.68 -2.17
N GLY A 176 -15.69 -10.83 -1.13
CA GLY A 176 -17.03 -11.44 -1.20
C GLY A 176 -18.12 -10.51 -1.77
N ALA A 177 -19.31 -11.09 -1.96
CA ALA A 177 -20.48 -10.33 -2.40
C ALA A 177 -21.04 -9.50 -1.24
N MET A 178 -21.52 -8.30 -1.55
CA MET A 178 -22.16 -7.41 -0.58
C MET A 178 -23.55 -7.04 -1.05
N PHE A 179 -24.49 -6.95 -0.11
CA PHE A 179 -25.82 -6.40 -0.37
C PHE A 179 -25.91 -5.00 0.23
N ILE A 180 -26.52 -4.08 -0.52
CA ILE A 180 -26.61 -2.67 -0.20
C ILE A 180 -28.07 -2.25 -0.15
N GLU A 181 -28.44 -1.64 0.98
CA GLU A 181 -29.70 -0.93 1.15
C GLU A 181 -29.38 0.57 1.39
N PRO A 182 -29.86 1.48 0.52
CA PRO A 182 -29.61 2.92 0.67
C PRO A 182 -30.01 3.43 2.06
N GLY A 183 -29.16 4.27 2.65
CA GLY A 183 -29.37 4.83 3.99
C GLY A 183 -28.94 3.92 5.15
N ASN A 184 -28.67 2.64 4.90
CA ASN A 184 -28.23 1.68 5.92
C ASN A 184 -26.72 1.37 5.88
N THR A 185 -25.97 2.08 5.04
CA THR A 185 -24.53 1.88 4.86
C THR A 185 -23.79 3.21 4.80
N ILE A 186 -22.65 3.30 5.49
CA ILE A 186 -21.65 4.36 5.28
C ILE A 186 -20.57 3.77 4.37
N THR A 187 -20.30 4.43 3.24
CA THR A 187 -19.30 3.95 2.28
C THR A 187 -18.24 5.02 2.04
N TYR A 188 -16.99 4.62 2.04
CA TYR A 188 -15.87 5.48 1.70
C TYR A 188 -14.84 4.72 0.87
N SER A 189 -14.12 5.47 0.05
CA SER A 189 -12.99 4.99 -0.75
C SER A 189 -11.79 5.87 -0.43
N LEU A 190 -10.68 5.25 -0.01
CA LEU A 190 -9.40 5.94 0.19
C LEU A 190 -8.43 5.50 -0.90
N THR A 191 -8.08 6.42 -1.78
CA THR A 191 -7.17 6.17 -2.89
C THR A 191 -5.88 6.95 -2.66
N VAL A 192 -4.76 6.24 -2.61
CA VAL A 192 -3.44 6.80 -2.29
C VAL A 192 -2.41 6.43 -3.36
N PRO A 193 -1.38 7.27 -3.58
CA PRO A 193 -0.26 6.92 -4.45
C PRO A 193 0.42 5.63 -4.00
N VAL A 194 0.97 4.88 -4.97
CA VAL A 194 1.73 3.65 -4.70
C VAL A 194 2.89 3.92 -3.73
N SER A 195 3.52 5.09 -3.83
CA SER A 195 4.61 5.50 -2.94
C SER A 195 4.22 5.56 -1.46
N LEU A 196 2.93 5.74 -1.13
CA LEU A 196 2.46 5.78 0.27
C LEU A 196 2.42 4.37 0.89
N VAL A 197 2.16 3.36 0.06
CA VAL A 197 2.08 1.94 0.46
C VAL A 197 3.30 1.15 0.01
N GLU A 198 4.33 1.83 -0.49
CA GLU A 198 5.50 1.19 -1.03
C GLU A 198 6.25 0.43 0.07
N GLY A 199 6.48 -0.86 -0.20
CA GLY A 199 7.10 -1.78 0.75
C GLY A 199 6.19 -2.33 1.82
N LEU A 200 4.90 -2.01 1.80
CA LEU A 200 3.92 -2.71 2.61
C LEU A 200 3.43 -3.95 1.87
N SER A 201 3.25 -5.05 2.61
CA SER A 201 2.47 -6.17 2.10
C SER A 201 1.02 -5.77 1.90
N PHE A 202 0.28 -6.53 1.08
CA PHE A 202 -1.15 -6.31 0.90
C PHE A 202 -1.91 -6.37 2.21
N GLU A 203 -1.53 -7.21 3.18
CA GLU A 203 -2.19 -7.26 4.49
C GLU A 203 -1.89 -6.01 5.32
N ARG A 204 -0.62 -5.58 5.36
CA ARG A 204 -0.18 -4.41 6.11
C ARG A 204 -0.75 -3.10 5.58
N SER A 205 -1.20 -3.05 4.32
CA SER A 205 -1.86 -1.84 3.80
C SER A 205 -3.28 -1.64 4.33
N TYR A 206 -3.88 -2.64 5.00
CA TYR A 206 -5.21 -2.53 5.66
C TYR A 206 -5.15 -2.32 7.18
N SER A 207 -3.96 -2.37 7.80
CA SER A 207 -3.76 -2.27 9.25
C SER A 207 -3.22 -0.92 9.69
#